data_AF-A0AAV5T126-F1
#
_entry.id   AF-A0AAV5T126-F1
#
_cell.length_a   1.000
_cell.length_b   1.000
_cell.length_c   1.000
_cell.angle_alpha   90.00
_cell.angle_beta   90.00
_cell.angle_gamma   90.00
#
_symmetry.space_group_name_H-M   'P 1'
#
loop_
_entity.id
_entity.type
_entity.pdbx_description
1 polymer ?
#
loop_
_entity_poly.entity_id
_entity_poly.type
_entity_poly.pdbx_seq_one_letter_code
_entity_poly.pdbx_strand_id
1 'polypeptide(L)'
;YVISDTEEDEDPLLPFPPSILQSAKVFNVNKNTKVHSMVESATGLLKDGHICLIRGEDEASATAITVVEIIKRNKELIIFQWNEMGLLKKIQYWNSLVEGLSRLKVAIQKPSIFILLSTVPFEIGSDNIQCSLEEEGSSVNNEKREERNQPRKRIGDNNWTRKKGQARENQAKERRELVKTLEEPKVSSVE
;
A
#
# COMPACT_ATOMS: atom_id res chain seq x y z
N TYR A 1 9.07 30.77 1.43
CA TYR A 1 10.17 29.81 1.22
C TYR A 1 9.73 28.78 0.19
N VAL A 2 10.65 28.29 -0.63
CA VAL A 2 10.42 27.22 -1.61
C VAL A 2 11.27 26.03 -1.19
N ILE A 3 10.69 24.82 -1.24
CA ILE A 3 11.42 23.59 -0.95
C ILE A 3 12.52 23.45 -2.00
N SER A 4 13.76 23.28 -1.54
CA SER A 4 14.89 23.03 -2.42
C SER A 4 14.97 21.55 -2.79
N ASP A 5 15.50 21.25 -3.98
CA ASP A 5 15.73 19.86 -4.44
C ASP A 5 16.86 19.13 -3.70
N THR A 6 17.54 19.81 -2.77
CA THR A 6 18.64 19.23 -1.99
C THR A 6 18.07 18.65 -0.72
N GLU A 7 18.14 17.33 -0.63
CA GLU A 7 17.70 16.56 0.51
C GLU A 7 18.89 15.75 1.04
N GLU A 8 19.08 15.78 2.34
CA GLU A 8 20.03 14.90 3.03
C GLU A 8 19.20 13.82 3.73
N ASP A 9 19.34 12.58 3.25
CA ASP A 9 18.79 11.41 3.94
C ASP A 9 19.79 11.03 5.04
N GLU A 10 19.37 11.09 6.31
CA GLU A 10 20.10 10.42 7.38
C GLU A 10 19.80 8.93 7.28
N ASP A 11 20.84 8.10 7.26
CA ASP A 11 20.66 6.66 7.31
C ASP A 11 19.93 6.30 8.62
N PRO A 12 18.75 5.66 8.55
CA PRO A 12 18.04 5.30 9.75
C PRO A 12 18.85 4.28 10.54
N LEU A 13 18.87 4.44 11.86
CA LEU A 13 19.12 3.32 12.74
C LEU A 13 17.96 2.34 12.55
N LEU A 14 18.20 1.33 11.72
CA LEU A 14 17.22 0.30 11.46
C LEU A 14 16.95 -0.49 12.75
N PRO A 15 15.69 -0.83 13.03
CA PRO A 15 15.28 -1.50 14.28
C PRO A 15 15.68 -2.99 14.34
N PHE A 16 16.67 -3.40 13.55
CA PHE A 16 17.09 -4.79 13.43
C PHE A 16 18.57 -4.97 13.78
N PRO A 17 18.98 -6.18 14.19
CA PRO A 17 20.39 -6.48 14.46
C PRO A 17 21.28 -6.19 13.23
N PRO A 18 22.44 -5.53 13.41
CA PRO A 18 23.36 -5.23 12.31
C PRO A 18 23.83 -6.46 11.53
N SER A 19 23.96 -7.61 12.21
CA SER A 19 24.38 -8.87 11.60
C SER A 19 23.43 -9.33 10.48
N ILE A 20 22.12 -9.21 10.70
CA ILE A 20 21.11 -9.57 9.71
C ILE A 20 21.11 -8.53 8.57
N LEU A 21 21.17 -7.25 8.92
CA LEU A 21 21.12 -6.14 7.98
C LEU A 21 22.28 -6.14 6.97
N GLN A 22 23.49 -6.53 7.39
CA GLN A 22 24.65 -6.62 6.48
C GLN A 22 24.44 -7.61 5.33
N SER A 23 23.65 -8.65 5.56
CA SER A 23 23.35 -9.69 4.56
C SER A 23 22.07 -9.41 3.76
N ALA A 24 21.24 -8.48 4.24
CA ALA A 24 19.91 -8.22 3.69
C ALA A 24 19.98 -7.41 2.39
N LYS A 25 19.16 -7.79 1.42
CA LYS A 25 18.93 -7.05 0.18
C LYS A 25 17.80 -6.05 0.39
N VAL A 26 18.12 -4.77 0.30
CA VAL A 26 17.19 -3.69 0.64
C VAL A 26 16.36 -3.27 -0.58
N PHE A 27 15.05 -3.21 -0.41
CA PHE A 27 14.08 -2.75 -1.39
C PHE A 27 13.33 -1.54 -0.85
N ASN A 28 13.62 -0.37 -1.41
CA ASN A 28 12.94 0.88 -1.07
C ASN A 28 11.66 1.02 -1.92
N VAL A 29 10.52 1.09 -1.25
CA VAL A 29 9.20 1.26 -1.85
C VAL A 29 8.85 2.73 -1.87
N ASN A 30 8.65 3.25 -3.07
CA ASN A 30 8.29 4.63 -3.36
C ASN A 30 6.91 4.67 -4.01
N LYS A 31 6.32 5.86 -4.12
CA LYS A 31 5.00 6.08 -4.75
C LYS A 31 4.88 5.51 -6.17
N ASN A 32 5.99 5.50 -6.92
CA ASN A 32 6.05 5.04 -8.31
C ASN A 32 6.68 3.65 -8.46
N THR A 33 6.84 2.89 -7.37
CA THR A 33 7.42 1.55 -7.42
C THR A 33 6.58 0.63 -8.28
N LYS A 34 7.23 -0.04 -9.24
CA LYS A 34 6.62 -1.09 -10.05
C LYS A 34 6.48 -2.36 -9.23
N VAL A 35 5.35 -2.49 -8.52
CA VAL A 35 5.08 -3.59 -7.57
C VAL A 35 5.42 -4.96 -8.16
N HIS A 36 4.97 -5.27 -9.38
CA HIS A 36 5.24 -6.56 -10.02
C HIS A 36 6.74 -6.87 -10.13
N SER A 37 7.52 -5.91 -10.64
CA SER A 37 8.97 -6.09 -10.83
C SER A 37 9.70 -6.27 -9.51
N MET A 38 9.29 -5.53 -8.47
CA MET A 38 9.87 -5.68 -7.14
C MET A 38 9.53 -7.04 -6.52
N VAL A 39 8.27 -7.46 -6.61
CA VAL A 39 7.82 -8.79 -6.14
C VAL A 39 8.63 -9.88 -6.82
N GLU A 40 8.76 -9.83 -8.14
CA GLU A 40 9.51 -10.83 -8.92
C GLU A 40 10.98 -10.88 -8.49
N SER A 41 11.64 -9.73 -8.37
CA SER A 41 13.03 -9.65 -7.92
C SER A 41 13.23 -10.14 -6.48
N ALA A 42 12.40 -9.68 -5.54
CA ALA A 42 12.50 -10.08 -4.14
C ALA A 42 12.20 -11.58 -3.96
N THR A 43 11.22 -12.12 -4.69
CA THR A 43 10.89 -13.56 -4.68
C THR A 43 12.05 -14.39 -5.23
N GLY A 44 12.72 -13.95 -6.30
CA GLY A 44 13.90 -14.62 -6.84
C GLY A 44 15.02 -14.69 -5.80
N LEU A 45 15.33 -13.58 -5.15
CA LEU A 45 16.37 -13.54 -4.11
C LEU A 45 16.02 -14.41 -2.89
N LEU A 46 14.75 -14.46 -2.49
CA LEU A 46 14.28 -15.33 -1.40
C LEU A 46 14.42 -16.82 -1.78
N LYS A 47 14.15 -17.18 -3.04
CA LYS A 47 14.39 -18.55 -3.56
C LYS A 47 15.87 -18.92 -3.53
N ASP A 48 16.75 -17.95 -3.77
CA ASP A 48 18.21 -18.11 -3.71
C ASP A 48 18.74 -18.13 -2.26
N GLY A 49 17.87 -17.97 -1.25
CA GLY A 49 18.24 -18.01 0.17
C GLY A 49 18.72 -16.67 0.74
N HIS A 50 18.54 -15.56 0.02
CA HIS A 50 18.83 -14.23 0.55
C HIS A 50 17.74 -13.71 1.48
N ILE A 51 18.14 -12.89 2.45
CA ILE A 51 17.23 -12.11 3.28
C ILE A 51 16.88 -10.81 2.54
N CYS A 52 15.61 -10.42 2.55
CA CYS A 52 15.12 -9.21 1.90
C CYS A 52 14.56 -8.24 2.93
N LEU A 53 14.96 -6.98 2.88
CA LEU A 53 14.39 -5.88 3.68
C LEU A 53 13.51 -5.03 2.78
N ILE A 54 12.19 -5.08 2.98
CA ILE A 54 11.24 -4.20 2.31
C ILE A 54 11.00 -2.97 3.19
N ARG A 55 11.25 -1.77 2.66
CA ARG A 55 11.08 -0.50 3.37
C ARG A 55 10.06 0.36 2.65
N GLY A 56 9.04 0.82 3.37
CA GLY A 56 8.06 1.79 2.87
C GLY A 56 8.03 3.03 3.75
N GLU A 57 8.03 4.20 3.12
CA GLU A 57 7.97 5.49 3.83
C GLU A 57 6.63 6.17 3.57
N ASP A 58 6.03 6.71 4.62
CA ASP A 58 4.82 7.53 4.55
C ASP A 58 3.71 6.83 3.74
N GLU A 59 3.20 7.47 2.67
CA GLU A 59 2.19 6.89 1.78
C GLU A 59 2.61 5.56 1.12
N ALA A 60 3.91 5.32 0.96
CA ALA A 60 4.43 4.09 0.35
C ALA A 60 4.43 2.89 1.31
N SER A 61 4.14 3.10 2.60
CA SER A 61 4.04 2.02 3.60
C SER A 61 2.97 0.99 3.23
N ALA A 62 1.81 1.44 2.73
CA ALA A 62 0.75 0.54 2.28
C ALA A 62 1.17 -0.30 1.06
N THR A 63 1.94 0.29 0.15
CA THR A 63 2.50 -0.41 -1.01
C THR A 63 3.54 -1.44 -0.56
N ALA A 64 4.37 -1.14 0.43
CA ALA A 64 5.35 -2.08 0.99
C ALA A 64 4.68 -3.32 1.58
N ILE A 65 3.61 -3.13 2.36
CA ILE A 65 2.78 -4.24 2.88
C ILE A 65 2.18 -5.03 1.72
N THR A 66 1.64 -4.35 0.70
CA THR A 66 1.05 -5.00 -0.47
C THR A 66 2.08 -5.88 -1.21
N VAL A 67 3.32 -5.42 -1.37
CA VAL A 67 4.41 -6.20 -1.97
C VAL A 67 4.65 -7.49 -1.17
N VAL A 68 4.78 -7.37 0.15
CA VAL A 68 5.02 -8.50 1.05
C VAL A 68 3.88 -9.52 0.98
N GLU A 69 2.62 -9.07 1.03
CA GLU A 69 1.46 -9.96 0.95
C GLU A 69 1.35 -10.67 -0.39
N ILE A 70 1.81 -10.07 -1.49
CA ILE A 70 1.87 -10.75 -2.78
C ILE A 70 2.98 -11.82 -2.77
N ILE A 71 4.14 -11.53 -2.18
CA ILE A 71 5.24 -12.50 -2.04
C ILE A 71 4.78 -13.72 -1.22
N LYS A 72 4.08 -13.50 -0.10
CA LYS A 72 3.56 -14.57 0.77
C LYS A 72 2.57 -15.50 0.08
N ARG A 73 1.86 -15.05 -0.97
CA ARG A 73 0.95 -15.91 -1.75
C ARG A 73 1.69 -16.97 -2.56
N ASN A 74 3.01 -16.87 -2.70
CA ASN A 74 3.80 -17.91 -3.32
C ASN A 74 3.92 -19.13 -2.39
N LYS A 75 3.09 -20.15 -2.65
CA LYS A 75 3.02 -21.39 -1.87
C LYS A 75 4.29 -22.25 -1.91
N GLU A 76 5.22 -21.97 -2.83
CA GLU A 76 6.50 -22.67 -2.90
C GLU A 76 7.48 -22.21 -1.81
N LEU A 77 7.17 -21.10 -1.13
CA LEU A 77 8.05 -20.48 -0.13
C LEU A 77 7.35 -20.39 1.21
N ILE A 78 8.03 -20.89 2.24
CA ILE A 78 7.70 -20.58 3.64
C ILE A 78 8.45 -19.29 3.97
N ILE A 79 7.71 -18.25 4.31
CA ILE A 79 8.27 -16.93 4.58
C ILE A 79 8.11 -16.61 6.06
N PHE A 80 9.23 -16.33 6.71
CA PHE A 80 9.31 -15.71 8.01
C PHE A 80 9.44 -14.20 7.82
N GLN A 81 8.54 -13.47 8.44
CA GLN A 81 8.40 -12.03 8.33
C GLN A 81 8.66 -11.38 9.69
N TRP A 82 9.57 -10.42 9.79
CA TRP A 82 9.77 -9.60 10.98
C TRP A 82 9.43 -8.15 10.65
N ASN A 83 8.40 -7.64 11.31
CA ASN A 83 7.91 -6.28 11.12
C ASN A 83 8.43 -5.34 12.20
N GLU A 84 8.89 -4.16 11.79
CA GLU A 84 9.19 -3.07 12.70
C GLU A 84 8.71 -1.74 12.11
N MET A 85 8.35 -0.81 13.00
CA MET A 85 7.96 0.54 12.63
C MET A 85 8.97 1.53 13.20
N GLY A 86 9.21 2.62 12.48
CA GLY A 86 10.11 3.66 12.94
C GLY A 86 9.84 5.01 12.31
N LEU A 87 10.64 5.99 12.70
CA LEU A 87 10.65 7.31 12.12
C LEU A 87 11.96 7.48 11.37
N LEU A 88 11.87 7.77 10.07
CA LEU A 88 13.02 8.19 9.29
C LEU A 88 13.17 9.70 9.41
N LYS A 89 14.34 10.16 9.85
CA LYS A 89 14.66 11.58 9.85
C LYS A 89 15.26 11.98 8.50
N LYS A 90 14.70 13.03 7.92
CA LYS A 90 15.13 13.60 6.65
C LYS A 90 15.36 15.09 6.82
N ILE A 91 16.48 15.57 6.29
CA ILE A 91 16.82 16.99 6.33
C ILE A 91 16.44 17.59 4.99
N GLN A 92 15.49 18.52 5.03
CA GLN A 92 15.05 19.28 3.86
C GLN A 92 15.44 20.73 4.02
N TYR A 93 15.96 21.31 2.95
CA TYR A 93 16.35 22.70 2.94
C TYR A 93 15.33 23.54 2.18
N TRP A 94 14.95 24.68 2.74
CA TRP A 94 13.97 25.59 2.15
C TRP A 94 14.65 26.92 1.79
N ASN A 95 14.60 27.29 0.52
CA ASN A 95 15.19 28.52 0.00
C ASN A 95 14.25 29.70 0.25
N SER A 96 14.78 30.83 0.73
CA SER A 96 13.99 32.06 0.88
C SER A 96 13.62 32.60 -0.50
N LEU A 97 12.41 33.17 -0.61
CA LEU A 97 11.96 33.89 -1.82
C LEU A 97 12.46 35.34 -1.84
N VAL A 98 12.94 35.83 -0.68
CA VAL A 98 13.43 37.18 -0.50
C VAL A 98 14.95 37.15 -0.59
N GLU A 99 15.50 38.00 -1.45
CA GLU A 99 16.93 38.13 -1.70
C GLU A 99 17.68 38.54 -0.42
N GLY A 100 18.85 37.94 -0.18
CA GLY A 100 19.69 38.20 1.01
C GLY A 100 19.31 37.43 2.28
N LEU A 101 18.21 36.66 2.28
CA LEU A 101 17.84 35.81 3.43
C LEU A 101 18.45 34.40 3.33
N SER A 102 18.88 33.88 4.48
CA SER A 102 19.50 32.56 4.59
C SER A 102 18.54 31.42 4.29
N ARG A 103 19.10 30.32 3.79
CA ARG A 103 18.41 29.04 3.61
C ARG A 103 18.01 28.44 4.96
N LEU A 104 16.78 27.96 5.07
CA LEU A 104 16.28 27.29 6.27
C LEU A 104 16.57 25.78 6.19
N LYS A 105 17.14 25.20 7.25
CA LYS A 105 17.34 23.76 7.41
C LYS A 105 16.21 23.19 8.26
N VAL A 106 15.39 22.30 7.70
CA VAL A 106 14.23 21.70 8.37
C VAL A 106 14.44 20.21 8.52
N ALA A 107 14.31 19.70 9.75
CA ALA A 107 14.29 18.25 10.01
C ALA A 107 12.84 17.75 9.98
N ILE A 108 12.55 16.83 9.07
CA ILE A 108 11.25 16.19 8.90
C ILE A 108 11.38 14.74 9.32
N GLN A 109 10.45 14.25 10.13
CA GLN A 109 10.36 12.84 10.48
C GLN A 109 9.21 12.21 9.71
N LYS A 110 9.50 11.11 9.00
CA LYS A 110 8.50 10.37 8.23
C LYS A 110 8.23 9.00 8.88
N PRO A 111 6.96 8.63 9.11
CA PRO A 111 6.64 7.27 9.53
C PRO A 111 7.10 6.29 8.46
N SER A 112 7.76 5.22 8.89
CA SER A 112 8.30 4.20 8.01
C SER A 112 8.02 2.82 8.57
N ILE A 113 7.70 1.89 7.68
CA ILE A 113 7.59 0.46 7.98
C ILE A 113 8.79 -0.27 7.39
N PHE A 114 9.34 -1.19 8.16
CA PHE A 114 10.44 -2.03 7.77
C PHE A 114 10.04 -3.49 7.97
N ILE A 115 10.17 -4.28 6.90
CA ILE A 115 9.71 -5.67 6.87
C ILE A 115 10.87 -6.53 6.39
N LEU A 116 11.45 -7.32 7.29
CA LEU A 116 12.44 -8.33 6.94
C LEU A 116 11.74 -9.62 6.54
N LEU A 117 12.16 -10.21 5.43
CA LEU A 117 11.70 -11.48 4.91
C LEU A 117 12.85 -12.46 4.81
N SER A 118 12.62 -13.68 5.26
CA SER A 118 13.57 -14.79 5.19
C SER A 118 12.82 -16.10 4.94
N THR A 119 13.48 -17.06 4.29
CA THR A 119 12.98 -18.44 4.16
C THR A 119 13.42 -19.34 5.33
N VAL A 120 14.36 -18.85 6.14
CA VAL A 120 14.85 -19.50 7.36
C VAL A 120 14.31 -18.73 8.59
N PRO A 121 13.88 -19.43 9.66
CA PRO A 121 13.42 -18.76 10.88
C PRO A 121 14.48 -17.83 11.45
N PHE A 122 14.05 -16.69 11.99
CA PHE A 122 14.93 -15.82 12.76
C PHE A 122 15.21 -16.45 14.13
N GLU A 123 16.47 -16.46 14.57
CA GLU A 123 16.86 -17.02 15.87
C GLU A 123 16.35 -16.21 17.07
N ILE A 124 15.95 -14.95 16.82
CA ILE A 124 15.49 -14.00 17.82
C ILE A 124 13.98 -14.17 17.95
N GLY A 125 13.51 -14.66 19.10
CA GLY A 125 12.08 -14.78 19.39
C GLY A 125 11.47 -13.44 19.78
N SER A 126 11.24 -12.54 18.82
CA SER A 126 10.44 -11.34 19.04
C SER A 126 8.98 -11.58 18.67
N ASP A 127 8.05 -10.95 19.41
CA ASP A 127 6.60 -11.05 19.19
C ASP A 127 6.16 -10.50 17.81
N ASN A 128 7.06 -9.78 17.12
CA ASN A 128 6.82 -9.16 15.83
C ASN A 128 7.14 -10.08 14.63
N ILE A 129 7.51 -11.33 14.88
CA ILE A 129 7.80 -12.33 13.85
C ILE A 129 6.53 -13.11 13.52
N GLN A 130 6.24 -13.22 12.23
CA GLN A 130 5.10 -13.94 11.67
C GLN A 130 5.60 -14.99 10.66
N CYS A 131 4.86 -16.07 10.50
CA CYS A 131 5.16 -17.12 9.53
C CYS A 131 3.99 -17.32 8.56
N SER A 132 4.30 -17.44 7.26
CA SER A 132 3.26 -17.64 6.24
C SER A 132 2.48 -18.95 6.38
N LEU A 133 3.00 -19.95 7.13
CA LEU A 133 2.30 -21.21 7.42
C LEU A 133 1.12 -21.05 8.38
N GLU A 134 1.12 -20.04 9.24
CA GLU A 134 0.12 -19.90 10.31
C GLU A 134 -1.27 -19.52 9.78
N GLU A 135 -1.35 -18.96 8.57
CA GLU A 135 -2.60 -18.54 7.94
C GLU A 135 -3.50 -19.73 7.51
N GLU A 136 -2.97 -20.95 7.37
CA GLU A 136 -3.76 -22.14 7.03
C GLU A 136 -4.45 -22.77 8.27
N GLY A 137 -4.15 -22.32 9.49
CA GLY A 137 -4.55 -22.98 10.74
C GLY A 137 -5.75 -22.39 11.50
N SER A 138 -6.21 -21.17 11.20
CA SER A 138 -7.31 -20.53 11.95
C SER A 138 -8.67 -20.65 11.24
N SER A 139 -9.03 -21.85 10.77
CA SER A 139 -10.44 -22.20 10.65
C SER A 139 -10.91 -22.58 12.05
N VAL A 140 -11.38 -21.59 12.82
CA VAL A 140 -12.10 -21.81 14.07
C VAL A 140 -13.16 -22.88 13.79
N ASN A 141 -13.06 -23.99 14.50
CA ASN A 141 -14.09 -25.05 14.57
C ASN A 141 -15.46 -24.40 14.74
N ASN A 142 -16.21 -24.24 13.65
CA ASN A 142 -17.65 -24.10 13.76
C ASN A 142 -18.18 -25.50 14.05
N GLU A 143 -18.36 -25.73 15.34
CA GLU A 143 -19.09 -26.87 15.87
C GLU A 143 -20.35 -27.12 15.04
N LYS A 144 -20.53 -28.38 14.66
CA LYS A 144 -21.78 -28.94 14.13
C LYS A 144 -22.96 -28.36 14.88
N ARG A 145 -23.75 -27.51 14.22
CA ARG A 145 -25.11 -27.20 14.67
C ARG A 145 -26.09 -27.82 13.69
N GLU A 146 -26.91 -28.66 14.28
CA GLU A 146 -27.86 -29.58 13.68
C GLU A 146 -28.76 -28.97 12.61
N GLU A 147 -29.11 -29.82 11.65
CA GLU A 147 -30.17 -29.62 10.67
C GLU A 147 -31.46 -29.14 11.35
N ARG A 148 -31.91 -27.92 11.00
CA ARG A 148 -33.31 -27.54 11.17
C ARG A 148 -33.89 -27.03 9.86
N ASN A 149 -34.86 -27.81 9.41
CA ASN A 149 -35.70 -27.61 8.25
C ASN A 149 -36.43 -26.25 8.25
N GLN A 150 -36.34 -25.58 7.08
CA GLN A 150 -37.27 -24.59 6.49
C GLN A 150 -37.31 -23.14 7.03
N PRO A 151 -37.81 -22.13 6.26
CA PRO A 151 -38.32 -22.16 4.88
C PRO A 151 -37.64 -21.16 3.91
N ARG A 152 -37.73 -21.44 2.61
CA ARG A 152 -37.43 -20.51 1.52
C ARG A 152 -38.27 -19.22 1.66
N LYS A 153 -37.65 -18.09 2.00
CA LYS A 153 -38.25 -16.76 1.82
C LYS A 153 -37.44 -15.94 0.80
N ARG A 154 -38.23 -15.27 -0.04
CA ARG A 154 -37.88 -14.51 -1.23
C ARG A 154 -37.22 -13.17 -0.88
N ILE A 155 -36.39 -12.68 -1.82
CA ILE A 155 -36.11 -11.28 -2.17
C ILE A 155 -35.78 -10.34 -0.99
N GLY A 156 -34.51 -9.94 -0.91
CA GLY A 156 -34.04 -8.89 0.00
C GLY A 156 -32.59 -8.52 -0.30
N ASP A 157 -32.42 -7.64 -1.30
CA ASP A 157 -31.30 -6.73 -1.58
C ASP A 157 -29.93 -6.99 -0.91
N ASN A 158 -29.02 -7.57 -1.70
CA ASN A 158 -27.61 -7.62 -1.38
C ASN A 158 -26.98 -6.24 -1.66
N ASN A 159 -26.62 -5.50 -0.61
CA ASN A 159 -25.96 -4.19 -0.64
C ASN A 159 -24.53 -4.16 -1.26
N TRP A 160 -24.15 -5.19 -2.04
CA TRP A 160 -22.81 -5.35 -2.61
C TRP A 160 -22.77 -5.36 -4.14
N THR A 161 -23.91 -5.15 -4.82
CA THR A 161 -23.91 -4.83 -6.26
C THR A 161 -23.87 -3.33 -6.48
N ARG A 162 -22.64 -2.83 -6.60
CA ARG A 162 -22.21 -1.57 -7.22
C ARG A 162 -23.25 -0.99 -8.20
N LYS A 163 -23.96 0.09 -7.82
CA LYS A 163 -24.79 0.92 -8.73
C LYS A 163 -23.91 1.62 -9.77
N LYS A 164 -23.44 0.89 -10.79
CA LYS A 164 -22.60 1.43 -11.87
C LYS A 164 -23.36 1.82 -13.14
N GLY A 165 -24.69 1.68 -13.16
CA GLY A 165 -25.54 2.00 -14.31
C GLY A 165 -26.27 3.35 -14.21
N GLN A 166 -26.99 3.60 -13.11
CA GLN A 166 -27.97 4.70 -13.06
C GLN A 166 -27.37 6.10 -13.04
N ALA A 167 -26.23 6.32 -12.35
CA ALA A 167 -25.60 7.64 -12.32
C ALA A 167 -25.04 8.05 -13.69
N ARG A 168 -24.54 7.09 -14.47
CA ARG A 168 -23.99 7.31 -15.81
C ARG A 168 -25.09 7.49 -16.86
N GLU A 169 -26.22 6.81 -16.67
CA GLU A 169 -27.41 6.94 -17.53
C GLU A 169 -28.15 8.27 -17.29
N ASN A 170 -28.23 8.73 -16.04
CA ASN A 170 -28.81 10.05 -15.72
C ASN A 170 -27.94 11.19 -16.26
N GLN A 171 -26.61 11.11 -16.13
CA GLN A 171 -25.70 12.10 -16.76
C GLN A 171 -25.82 12.11 -18.29
N ALA A 172 -26.01 10.94 -18.92
CA ALA A 172 -26.19 10.85 -20.36
C ALA A 172 -27.54 11.43 -20.83
N LYS A 173 -28.60 11.31 -20.01
CA LYS A 173 -29.90 11.93 -20.28
C LYS A 173 -29.85 13.45 -20.12
N GLU A 174 -29.30 13.97 -19.02
CA GLU A 174 -29.12 15.41 -18.82
C GLU A 174 -28.30 16.04 -19.96
N ARG A 175 -27.23 15.38 -20.39
CA ARG A 175 -26.40 15.88 -21.49
C ARG A 175 -27.13 15.89 -22.84
N ARG A 176 -28.05 14.96 -23.07
CA ARG A 176 -28.90 14.93 -24.30
C ARG A 176 -29.99 15.99 -24.27
N GLU A 177 -30.58 16.26 -23.11
CA GLU A 177 -31.59 17.31 -22.94
C GLU A 177 -31.00 18.72 -23.09
N LEU A 178 -29.78 18.94 -22.57
CA LEU A 178 -29.04 20.19 -22.77
C LEU A 178 -28.67 20.44 -24.24
N VAL A 179 -28.29 19.40 -24.99
CA VAL A 179 -28.01 19.56 -26.43
C VAL A 179 -29.30 19.89 -27.20
N LYS A 180 -30.43 19.26 -26.87
CA LYS A 180 -31.72 19.57 -27.49
C LYS A 180 -32.19 21.01 -27.26
N THR A 181 -32.00 21.54 -26.05
CA THR A 181 -32.35 22.93 -25.73
C THR A 181 -31.43 23.96 -26.37
N LEU A 182 -30.21 23.57 -26.75
CA LEU A 182 -29.25 24.41 -27.48
C LEU A 182 -29.43 24.34 -29.01
N GLU A 183 -29.98 23.24 -29.52
CA GLU A 183 -30.27 23.05 -30.95
C GLU A 183 -31.63 23.62 -31.39
N GLU A 184 -32.51 23.99 -30.46
CA GLU A 184 -33.73 24.74 -30.81
C GLU A 184 -33.37 26.18 -31.21
N PRO A 185 -33.55 26.58 -32.48
CA PRO A 185 -33.35 27.96 -32.87
C PRO A 185 -34.40 28.82 -32.15
N LYS A 186 -33.94 29.85 -31.43
CA LYS A 186 -34.79 30.98 -31.03
C LYS A 186 -35.38 31.60 -32.29
N VAL A 187 -36.56 31.15 -32.71
CA VAL A 187 -37.41 31.91 -33.62
C VAL A 187 -37.93 33.09 -32.79
N SER A 188 -37.16 34.17 -32.77
CA SER A 188 -37.67 35.47 -32.39
C SER A 188 -38.72 35.87 -33.43
N SER A 189 -39.98 35.76 -33.06
CA SER A 189 -41.05 36.54 -33.66
C SER A 189 -40.67 38.02 -33.47
N VAL A 190 -40.22 38.66 -34.55
CA VAL A 190 -40.22 40.12 -34.66
C VAL A 190 -41.49 40.48 -35.41
N GLU A 191 -42.16 41.49 -34.86
CA GLU A 191 -43.40 42.15 -35.29
C GLU A 191 -43.49 42.46 -36.79
#